data_AF-A0A976H1W3-F1
#
_entry.id   AF-A0A976H1W3-F1
#
_cell.length_a   1.000
_cell.length_b   1.000
_cell.length_c   1.000
_cell.angle_alpha   90.00
_cell.angle_beta   90.00
_cell.angle_gamma   90.00
#
_symmetry.space_group_name_H-M   'P 1'
#
loop_
_entity.id
_entity.type
_entity.pdbx_description
1 polymer ?
#
loop_
_entity_poly.entity_id
_entity_poly.type
_entity_poly.pdbx_seq_one_letter_code
_entity_poly.pdbx_strand_id
1 'polypeptide(L)'
;MDITIPQILRVDPASTGGGFTKSGSGRVNLTAANTYNGNTSVNEGILSLGNGTASTSLADSADVSIASGATLNLNYAGTDTIDELIINGQRRAAGVWGSATSGAPNIDPALTGGGTLTVTTGPSAISDFSAWANSYNPPVGLATADDDGDGLSNFHEYAFGLDPKSASSANPISQPLDKATGTFKYTRRATPESSGVSYSYESSTTLSGTWPSLVPTSQVSNNATPVEEITVTVPAALLAEPKLFLRVKASQNQ
;
A
#
# COMPACT_ATOMS: atom_id res chain seq x y z
N MET A 1 -25.04 3.33 -22.46
CA MET A 1 -24.93 2.33 -23.54
C MET A 1 -23.85 1.37 -23.14
N ASP A 2 -24.16 0.08 -23.20
CA ASP A 2 -23.21 -0.98 -22.90
C ASP A 2 -22.72 -1.55 -24.23
N ILE A 3 -21.40 -1.62 -24.41
CA ILE A 3 -20.76 -2.21 -25.57
C ILE A 3 -20.20 -3.56 -25.15
N THR A 4 -20.49 -4.62 -25.90
CA THR A 4 -19.88 -5.92 -25.68
C THR A 4 -18.97 -6.25 -26.85
N ILE A 5 -17.71 -6.59 -26.54
CA ILE A 5 -16.71 -7.04 -27.50
C ILE A 5 -16.47 -8.53 -27.22
N PRO A 6 -17.13 -9.41 -27.98
CA PRO A 6 -16.97 -10.86 -27.84
C PRO A 6 -15.76 -11.40 -28.62
N GLN A 7 -15.04 -10.54 -29.34
CA GLN A 7 -13.88 -10.91 -30.12
C GLN A 7 -12.61 -10.83 -29.28
N ILE A 8 -11.65 -11.71 -29.57
CA ILE A 8 -10.32 -11.67 -28.97
C ILE A 8 -9.61 -10.41 -29.45
N LEU A 9 -9.24 -9.54 -28.52
CA LEU A 9 -8.27 -8.48 -28.78
C LEU A 9 -6.86 -9.10 -28.76
N ARG A 10 -6.09 -8.88 -29.83
CA ARG A 10 -4.79 -9.50 -30.06
C ARG A 10 -3.67 -8.47 -30.00
N VAL A 11 -2.43 -8.93 -29.78
CA VAL A 11 -1.24 -8.12 -30.07
C VAL A 11 -1.31 -7.58 -31.49
N ASP A 12 -1.09 -6.27 -31.62
CA ASP A 12 -0.90 -5.62 -32.90
C ASP A 12 0.61 -5.60 -33.24
N PRO A 13 1.06 -6.18 -34.36
CA PRO A 13 2.46 -6.18 -34.76
C PRO A 13 3.06 -4.79 -35.00
N ALA A 14 2.21 -3.80 -35.30
CA ALA A 14 2.63 -2.41 -35.53
C ALA A 14 2.69 -1.57 -34.23
N SER A 15 2.10 -2.06 -33.14
CA SER A 15 2.12 -1.49 -31.79
C SER A 15 2.65 -2.54 -30.83
N THR A 16 3.98 -2.64 -30.73
CA THR A 16 4.66 -3.58 -29.83
C THR A 16 4.12 -3.42 -28.40
N GLY A 17 3.29 -4.38 -27.98
CA GLY A 17 2.63 -4.38 -26.67
C GLY A 17 1.32 -3.58 -26.62
N GLY A 18 0.53 -3.48 -27.69
CA GLY A 18 -0.76 -2.76 -27.68
C GLY A 18 -1.61 -3.04 -26.43
N GLY A 19 -2.06 -1.98 -25.76
CA GLY A 19 -2.88 -2.04 -24.54
C GLY A 19 -4.35 -1.71 -24.80
N PHE A 20 -5.16 -1.74 -23.74
CA PHE A 20 -6.58 -1.39 -23.82
C PHE A 20 -6.89 -0.17 -22.97
N THR A 21 -7.41 0.89 -23.58
CA THR A 21 -7.87 2.09 -22.85
C THR A 21 -9.39 2.21 -22.95
N LYS A 22 -10.05 2.16 -21.80
CA LYS A 22 -11.47 2.44 -21.63
C LYS A 22 -11.66 3.92 -21.27
N SER A 23 -12.34 4.64 -22.15
CA SER A 23 -12.77 6.03 -21.92
C SER A 23 -14.29 6.19 -22.04
N GLY A 24 -14.82 7.36 -21.65
CA GLY A 24 -16.24 7.67 -21.62
C GLY A 24 -17.00 7.01 -20.46
N SER A 25 -18.15 7.56 -20.10
CA SER A 25 -18.94 7.12 -18.93
C SER A 25 -19.64 5.76 -19.07
N GLY A 26 -19.71 5.19 -20.27
CA GLY A 26 -20.41 3.93 -20.55
C GLY A 26 -19.68 2.69 -20.04
N ARG A 27 -20.33 1.53 -20.21
CA ARG A 27 -19.75 0.21 -19.90
C ARG A 27 -19.23 -0.46 -21.16
N VAL A 28 -18.04 -1.07 -21.08
CA VAL A 28 -17.53 -2.00 -22.09
C VAL A 28 -17.33 -3.37 -21.44
N ASN A 29 -17.87 -4.42 -22.05
CA ASN A 29 -17.67 -5.80 -21.65
C ASN A 29 -16.71 -6.48 -22.63
N LEU A 30 -15.55 -6.91 -22.13
CA LEU A 30 -14.66 -7.83 -22.83
C LEU A 30 -15.00 -9.23 -22.33
N THR A 31 -15.47 -10.10 -23.22
CA THR A 31 -15.96 -11.44 -22.81
C THR A 31 -15.14 -12.60 -23.37
N ALA A 32 -14.21 -12.32 -24.29
CA ALA A 32 -13.24 -13.29 -24.80
C ALA A 32 -11.91 -13.23 -24.03
N ALA A 33 -11.17 -14.34 -24.06
CA ALA A 33 -9.79 -14.38 -23.59
C ALA A 33 -8.88 -13.64 -24.58
N ASN A 34 -8.47 -12.44 -24.21
CA ASN A 34 -7.61 -11.55 -24.97
C ASN A 34 -6.16 -12.01 -24.91
N THR A 35 -5.37 -11.51 -25.86
CA THR A 35 -3.96 -11.85 -26.04
C THR A 35 -3.14 -10.60 -26.36
N TYR A 36 -3.65 -9.42 -25.99
CA TYR A 36 -2.85 -8.20 -26.03
C TYR A 36 -1.94 -8.16 -24.80
N ASN A 37 -0.74 -7.59 -24.96
CA ASN A 37 0.30 -7.66 -23.92
C ASN A 37 0.52 -6.33 -23.20
N GLY A 38 -0.17 -5.27 -23.62
CA GLY A 38 -0.05 -3.95 -23.02
C GLY A 38 -0.97 -3.72 -21.83
N ASN A 39 -0.71 -2.58 -21.18
CA ASN A 39 -1.46 -2.13 -20.01
C ASN A 39 -2.95 -1.94 -20.31
N THR A 40 -3.76 -2.13 -19.26
CA THR A 40 -5.19 -1.86 -19.28
C THR A 40 -5.49 -0.61 -18.45
N SER A 41 -6.03 0.42 -19.09
CA SER A 41 -6.39 1.67 -18.43
C SER A 41 -7.90 1.91 -18.46
N VAL A 42 -8.51 2.12 -17.30
CA VAL A 42 -9.91 2.51 -17.14
C VAL A 42 -9.97 3.97 -16.71
N ASN A 43 -10.06 4.86 -17.68
CA ASN A 43 -10.05 6.31 -17.44
C ASN A 43 -11.43 6.81 -16.98
N GLU A 44 -12.51 6.20 -17.47
CA GLU A 44 -13.88 6.56 -17.14
C GLU A 44 -14.85 5.37 -17.29
N GLY A 45 -15.98 5.43 -16.56
CA GLY A 45 -17.06 4.46 -16.66
C GLY A 45 -16.65 3.07 -16.16
N ILE A 46 -17.17 2.03 -16.81
CA ILE A 46 -16.98 0.64 -16.37
C ILE A 46 -16.30 -0.17 -17.46
N LEU A 47 -15.18 -0.82 -17.13
CA LEU A 47 -14.65 -1.95 -17.90
C LEU A 47 -15.05 -3.24 -17.18
N SER A 48 -15.75 -4.14 -17.87
CA SER A 48 -16.10 -5.46 -17.36
C SER A 48 -15.26 -6.51 -18.07
N LEU A 49 -14.53 -7.31 -17.30
CA LEU A 49 -13.68 -8.38 -17.77
C LEU A 49 -14.32 -9.73 -17.47
N GLY A 50 -14.39 -10.60 -18.48
CA GLY A 50 -14.87 -11.96 -18.36
C GLY A 50 -16.37 -12.10 -18.65
N ASN A 51 -16.79 -13.36 -18.76
CA ASN A 51 -18.14 -13.74 -19.18
C ASN A 51 -19.00 -14.32 -18.04
N GLY A 52 -18.60 -14.08 -16.79
CA GLY A 52 -19.20 -14.62 -15.57
C GLY A 52 -18.57 -15.95 -15.12
N THR A 53 -17.74 -16.56 -15.96
CA THR A 53 -17.04 -17.83 -15.63
C THR A 53 -15.55 -17.70 -15.84
N ALA A 54 -15.10 -17.41 -17.07
CA ALA A 54 -13.69 -17.30 -17.44
C ALA A 54 -13.21 -15.84 -17.48
N SER A 55 -11.96 -15.60 -17.08
CA SER A 55 -11.29 -14.31 -17.23
C SER A 55 -11.06 -13.95 -18.70
N THR A 56 -10.92 -12.66 -18.98
CA THR A 56 -10.43 -12.14 -20.25
C THR A 56 -8.94 -12.33 -20.47
N SER A 57 -8.18 -12.84 -19.50
CA SER A 57 -6.72 -13.01 -19.59
C SER A 57 -6.01 -11.68 -19.85
N LEU A 58 -5.72 -10.95 -18.79
CA LEU A 58 -4.74 -9.86 -18.87
C LEU A 58 -3.33 -10.47 -18.98
N ALA A 59 -2.37 -9.68 -19.46
CA ALA A 59 -0.98 -10.15 -19.51
C ALA A 59 -0.32 -10.00 -18.14
N ASP A 60 0.33 -11.05 -17.67
CA ASP A 60 0.97 -11.11 -16.34
C ASP A 60 2.02 -10.00 -16.11
N SER A 61 2.63 -9.49 -17.18
CA SER A 61 3.63 -8.42 -17.15
C SER A 61 3.05 -7.03 -17.45
N ALA A 62 1.73 -6.87 -17.46
CA ALA A 62 1.06 -5.61 -17.80
C ALA A 62 0.41 -4.99 -16.56
N ASP A 63 0.38 -3.66 -16.54
CA ASP A 63 -0.26 -2.90 -15.46
C ASP A 63 -1.76 -2.73 -15.72
N VAL A 64 -2.50 -2.58 -14.62
CA VAL A 64 -3.90 -2.15 -14.62
C VAL A 64 -4.02 -0.81 -13.90
N SER A 65 -4.55 0.21 -14.58
CA SER A 65 -4.80 1.52 -13.99
C SER A 65 -6.28 1.88 -14.00
N ILE A 66 -6.85 2.29 -12.86
CA ILE A 66 -8.25 2.71 -12.71
C ILE A 66 -8.26 4.15 -12.20
N ALA A 67 -8.86 5.07 -12.95
CA ALA A 67 -8.97 6.46 -12.55
C ALA A 67 -10.08 6.69 -11.50
N SER A 68 -10.04 7.84 -10.85
CA SER A 68 -11.06 8.24 -9.86
C SER A 68 -12.46 8.24 -10.46
N GLY A 69 -13.37 7.49 -9.84
CA GLY A 69 -14.75 7.35 -10.28
C GLY A 69 -14.97 6.33 -11.40
N ALA A 70 -13.91 5.67 -11.90
CA ALA A 70 -14.03 4.54 -12.80
C ALA A 70 -14.15 3.21 -12.03
N THR A 71 -14.56 2.15 -12.74
CA THR A 71 -14.73 0.81 -12.14
C THR A 71 -14.22 -0.28 -13.07
N LEU A 72 -13.52 -1.24 -12.49
CA LEU A 72 -13.18 -2.52 -13.12
C LEU A 72 -14.05 -3.63 -12.52
N ASN A 73 -14.90 -4.22 -13.34
CA ASN A 73 -15.75 -5.35 -12.95
C ASN A 73 -15.08 -6.67 -13.36
N LEU A 74 -14.61 -7.44 -12.39
CA LEU A 74 -14.00 -8.76 -12.54
C LEU A 74 -15.10 -9.81 -12.63
N ASN A 75 -15.78 -9.83 -13.77
CA ASN A 75 -16.91 -10.71 -14.08
C ASN A 75 -16.43 -12.11 -14.49
N TYR A 76 -15.75 -12.80 -13.58
CA TYR A 76 -15.31 -14.18 -13.72
C TYR A 76 -15.14 -14.81 -12.34
N ALA A 77 -14.86 -16.11 -12.26
CA ALA A 77 -14.48 -16.77 -11.02
C ALA A 77 -12.96 -17.06 -11.02
N GLY A 78 -12.33 -17.03 -9.85
CA GLY A 78 -10.90 -17.26 -9.70
C GLY A 78 -10.06 -15.99 -9.71
N THR A 79 -8.80 -16.10 -10.12
CA THR A 79 -7.82 -15.01 -10.11
C THR A 79 -7.16 -14.87 -11.47
N ASP A 80 -6.80 -13.63 -11.83
CA ASP A 80 -5.94 -13.30 -12.97
C ASP A 80 -4.68 -12.60 -12.46
N THR A 81 -3.55 -12.68 -13.17
CA THR A 81 -2.26 -12.11 -12.71
C THR A 81 -1.90 -10.87 -13.51
N ILE A 82 -1.35 -9.86 -12.83
CA ILE A 82 -0.89 -8.60 -13.42
C ILE A 82 0.40 -8.14 -12.75
N ASP A 83 1.10 -7.19 -13.37
CA ASP A 83 2.32 -6.59 -12.82
C ASP A 83 1.95 -5.63 -11.67
N GLU A 84 1.47 -4.43 -12.02
CA GLU A 84 1.04 -3.42 -11.05
C GLU A 84 -0.46 -3.11 -11.13
N LEU A 85 -1.07 -2.82 -9.98
CA LEU A 85 -2.42 -2.25 -9.90
C LEU A 85 -2.34 -0.81 -9.42
N ILE A 86 -2.87 0.13 -10.19
CA ILE A 86 -2.90 1.56 -9.88
C ILE A 86 -4.36 2.02 -9.79
N ILE A 87 -4.78 2.54 -8.65
CA ILE A 87 -6.15 3.04 -8.45
C ILE A 87 -6.07 4.48 -7.97
N ASN A 88 -6.76 5.39 -8.65
CA ASN A 88 -6.75 6.83 -8.38
C ASN A 88 -5.33 7.43 -8.42
N GLY A 89 -4.47 6.92 -9.31
CA GLY A 89 -3.07 7.32 -9.42
C GLY A 89 -2.16 6.75 -8.32
N GLN A 90 -2.66 5.88 -7.44
CA GLN A 90 -1.89 5.25 -6.37
C GLN A 90 -1.64 3.77 -6.69
N ARG A 91 -0.37 3.34 -6.66
CA ARG A 91 0.00 1.93 -6.77
C ARG A 91 -0.47 1.15 -5.55
N ARG A 92 -1.00 -0.06 -5.77
CA ARG A 92 -1.42 -1.01 -4.74
C ARG A 92 -0.30 -1.99 -4.44
N ALA A 93 -0.24 -2.46 -3.19
CA ALA A 93 0.73 -3.47 -2.76
C ALA A 93 0.55 -4.79 -3.54
N ALA A 94 1.64 -5.55 -3.66
CA ALA A 94 1.56 -6.92 -4.15
C ALA A 94 0.61 -7.75 -3.28
N GLY A 95 -0.12 -8.68 -3.90
CA GLY A 95 -1.13 -9.51 -3.23
C GLY A 95 -2.42 -9.64 -4.04
N VAL A 96 -3.42 -10.27 -3.44
CA VAL A 96 -4.69 -10.58 -4.11
C VAL A 96 -5.72 -9.50 -3.79
N TRP A 97 -6.19 -8.80 -4.84
CA TRP A 97 -7.13 -7.70 -4.78
C TRP A 97 -8.47 -8.07 -5.40
N GLY A 98 -9.57 -7.58 -4.82
CA GLY A 98 -10.90 -7.81 -5.37
C GLY A 98 -11.98 -6.96 -4.72
N SER A 99 -13.23 -7.25 -5.07
CA SER A 99 -14.41 -6.60 -4.48
C SER A 99 -14.70 -7.13 -3.08
N ALA A 100 -15.49 -6.40 -2.30
CA ALA A 100 -15.95 -6.84 -0.96
C ALA A 100 -16.65 -8.21 -0.94
N THR A 101 -17.14 -8.69 -2.09
CA THR A 101 -17.82 -9.98 -2.24
C THR A 101 -16.96 -11.07 -2.89
N SER A 102 -15.73 -10.74 -3.31
CA SER A 102 -14.84 -11.67 -4.04
C SER A 102 -14.09 -12.66 -3.12
N GLY A 103 -14.01 -12.35 -1.82
CA GLY A 103 -13.19 -13.11 -0.87
C GLY A 103 -11.69 -12.78 -0.92
N ALA A 104 -11.26 -11.76 -1.68
CA ALA A 104 -9.89 -11.28 -1.67
C ALA A 104 -9.47 -10.73 -0.28
N PRO A 105 -8.21 -10.91 0.15
CA PRO A 105 -7.68 -10.28 1.35
C PRO A 105 -7.65 -8.75 1.28
N ASN A 106 -7.34 -8.21 0.09
CA ASN A 106 -7.28 -6.77 -0.15
C ASN A 106 -8.52 -6.31 -0.93
N ILE A 107 -9.26 -5.35 -0.39
CA ILE A 107 -10.54 -4.90 -0.94
C ILE A 107 -10.44 -3.44 -1.41
N ASP A 108 -10.89 -3.16 -2.63
CA ASP A 108 -11.01 -1.80 -3.15
C ASP A 108 -12.37 -1.60 -3.83
N PRO A 109 -13.12 -0.51 -3.55
CA PRO A 109 -14.44 -0.25 -4.16
C PRO A 109 -14.40 0.01 -5.68
N ALA A 110 -13.23 0.33 -6.25
CA ALA A 110 -13.07 0.43 -7.70
C ALA A 110 -13.11 -0.95 -8.39
N LEU A 111 -13.02 -2.04 -7.62
CA LEU A 111 -13.15 -3.42 -8.08
C LEU A 111 -14.53 -3.98 -7.73
N THR A 112 -15.21 -4.56 -8.72
CA THR A 112 -16.51 -5.23 -8.55
C THR A 112 -16.48 -6.63 -9.16
N GLY A 113 -17.53 -7.43 -8.94
CA GLY A 113 -17.59 -8.82 -9.45
C GLY A 113 -17.01 -9.86 -8.50
N GLY A 114 -17.04 -11.12 -8.93
CA GLY A 114 -16.60 -12.28 -8.11
C GLY A 114 -15.14 -12.68 -8.31
N GLY A 115 -14.47 -12.15 -9.34
CA GLY A 115 -13.08 -12.44 -9.64
C GLY A 115 -12.11 -11.62 -8.79
N THR A 116 -10.83 -11.98 -8.87
CA THR A 116 -9.73 -11.28 -8.18
C THR A 116 -8.55 -11.05 -9.14
N LEU A 117 -7.67 -10.11 -8.76
CA LEU A 117 -6.38 -9.86 -9.41
C LEU A 117 -5.25 -10.20 -8.43
N THR A 118 -4.29 -10.99 -8.87
CA THR A 118 -3.01 -11.19 -8.21
C THR A 118 -2.02 -10.16 -8.74
N VAL A 119 -1.66 -9.19 -7.90
CA VAL A 119 -0.68 -8.14 -8.19
C VAL A 119 0.70 -8.65 -7.79
N THR A 120 1.63 -8.72 -8.74
CA THR A 120 2.96 -9.29 -8.52
C THR A 120 4.00 -8.25 -8.11
N THR A 121 3.81 -6.99 -8.52
CA THR A 121 4.69 -5.88 -8.19
C THR A 121 3.91 -4.79 -7.46
N GLY A 122 4.24 -4.58 -6.18
CA GLY A 122 3.75 -3.44 -5.41
C GLY A 122 4.58 -2.17 -5.67
N PRO A 123 4.22 -1.02 -5.10
CA PRO A 123 5.18 0.06 -4.95
C PRO A 123 6.42 -0.48 -4.24
N SER A 124 7.57 -0.47 -4.90
CA SER A 124 8.83 -0.73 -4.21
C SER A 124 8.99 0.35 -3.16
N ALA A 125 9.34 -0.03 -1.92
CA ALA A 125 9.75 0.91 -0.87
C ALA A 125 10.97 1.80 -1.27
N ILE A 126 11.43 1.69 -2.51
CA ILE A 126 12.56 2.39 -3.14
C ILE A 126 12.14 3.72 -3.82
N SER A 127 10.85 4.03 -4.06
CA SER A 127 10.48 5.31 -4.71
C SER A 127 10.26 6.49 -3.74
N ASP A 128 9.60 6.29 -2.60
CA ASP A 128 9.42 7.37 -1.60
C ASP A 128 10.69 7.59 -0.75
N PHE A 129 11.36 6.51 -0.31
CA PHE A 129 12.65 6.63 0.38
C PHE A 129 13.69 7.35 -0.49
N SER A 130 13.82 6.99 -1.78
CA SER A 130 14.79 7.65 -2.66
C SER A 130 14.41 9.12 -2.91
N ALA A 131 13.12 9.45 -3.04
CA ALA A 131 12.69 10.84 -3.17
C ALA A 131 13.02 11.66 -1.91
N TRP A 132 12.75 11.11 -0.73
CA TRP A 132 13.12 11.69 0.55
C TRP A 132 14.64 11.85 0.69
N ALA A 133 15.42 10.81 0.40
CA ALA A 133 16.87 10.83 0.52
C ALA A 133 17.52 11.87 -0.42
N ASN A 134 17.02 12.00 -1.65
CA ASN A 134 17.48 12.98 -2.63
C ASN A 134 17.02 14.43 -2.34
N SER A 135 16.11 14.63 -1.39
CA SER A 135 15.70 15.99 -0.99
C SER A 135 16.75 16.70 -0.13
N TYR A 136 17.71 15.96 0.44
CA TYR A 136 18.83 16.49 1.21
C TYR A 136 20.02 16.86 0.32
N ASN A 137 20.85 17.79 0.79
CA ASN A 137 22.09 18.18 0.12
C ASN A 137 23.28 18.21 1.11
N PRO A 138 24.25 17.28 1.01
CA PRO A 138 24.29 16.16 0.06
C PRO A 138 23.16 15.15 0.31
N PRO A 139 22.77 14.35 -0.71
CA PRO A 139 21.79 13.29 -0.53
C PRO A 139 22.12 12.36 0.65
N VAL A 140 21.08 11.80 1.25
CA VAL A 140 21.20 10.76 2.27
C VAL A 140 21.67 9.46 1.63
N GLY A 141 22.49 8.70 2.35
CA GLY A 141 23.02 7.41 1.91
C GLY A 141 21.97 6.29 1.86
N LEU A 142 22.47 5.05 1.89
CA LEU A 142 21.63 3.85 1.87
C LEU A 142 20.70 3.80 3.08
N ALA A 143 19.55 3.13 2.96
CA ALA A 143 18.59 2.94 4.05
C ALA A 143 19.19 2.31 5.33
N THR A 144 20.27 1.54 5.20
CA THR A 144 21.01 0.90 6.30
C THR A 144 22.18 1.72 6.83
N ALA A 145 22.51 2.85 6.21
CA ALA A 145 23.55 3.76 6.70
C ALA A 145 23.01 4.64 7.83
N ASP A 146 23.93 5.28 8.54
CA ASP A 146 23.71 6.23 9.62
C ASP A 146 24.49 7.49 9.23
N ASP A 147 23.80 8.42 8.56
CA ASP A 147 24.45 9.55 7.88
C ASP A 147 24.91 10.64 8.86
N ASP A 148 24.33 10.72 10.05
CA ASP A 148 24.65 11.73 11.06
C ASP A 148 25.33 11.17 12.33
N GLY A 149 25.42 9.84 12.45
CA GLY A 149 26.20 9.15 13.47
C GLY A 149 25.50 9.01 14.81
N ASP A 150 24.17 9.06 14.86
CA ASP A 150 23.38 8.94 16.09
C ASP A 150 23.02 7.48 16.47
N GLY A 151 23.36 6.53 15.61
CA GLY A 151 23.09 5.11 15.77
C GLY A 151 21.73 4.65 15.24
N LEU A 152 20.93 5.54 14.67
CA LEU A 152 19.72 5.24 13.91
C LEU A 152 20.09 5.08 12.44
N SER A 153 19.39 4.18 11.75
CA SER A 153 19.58 4.05 10.31
C SER A 153 18.72 5.06 9.56
N ASN A 154 19.13 5.46 8.36
CA ASN A 154 18.35 6.33 7.48
C ASN A 154 16.92 5.80 7.26
N PHE A 155 16.72 4.48 7.24
CA PHE A 155 15.37 3.88 7.20
C PHE A 155 14.55 4.20 8.45
N HIS A 156 15.15 4.08 9.63
CA HIS A 156 14.48 4.42 10.89
C HIS A 156 14.04 5.88 10.87
N GLU A 157 14.92 6.76 10.42
CA GLU A 157 14.65 8.19 10.38
C GLU A 157 13.57 8.54 9.36
N TYR A 158 13.67 7.98 8.16
CA TYR A 158 12.63 8.06 7.15
C TYR A 158 11.27 7.58 7.69
N ALA A 159 11.24 6.41 8.33
CA ALA A 159 10.02 5.80 8.86
C ALA A 159 9.42 6.60 10.02
N PHE A 160 10.24 7.18 10.89
CA PHE A 160 9.74 7.91 12.06
C PHE A 160 9.65 9.43 11.84
N GLY A 161 10.00 9.91 10.65
CA GLY A 161 9.92 11.32 10.27
C GLY A 161 11.00 12.18 10.92
N LEU A 162 12.17 11.61 11.13
CA LEU A 162 13.35 12.25 11.71
C LEU A 162 14.25 12.87 10.62
N ASP A 163 15.31 13.56 11.04
CA ASP A 163 16.24 14.28 10.15
C ASP A 163 17.61 13.58 10.11
N PRO A 164 17.95 12.87 9.01
CA PRO A 164 19.16 12.05 8.81
C PRO A 164 20.45 12.83 8.65
N LYS A 165 20.38 14.16 8.83
CA LYS A 165 21.55 15.04 8.84
C LYS A 165 21.72 15.70 10.20
N SER A 166 20.96 15.29 11.22
CA SER A 166 20.92 15.95 12.52
C SER A 166 20.79 14.92 13.63
N ALA A 167 21.92 14.55 14.24
CA ALA A 167 22.00 13.60 15.35
C ALA A 167 21.20 14.00 16.61
N SER A 168 20.62 15.21 16.63
CA SER A 168 19.68 15.64 17.68
C SER A 168 18.23 15.22 17.40
N SER A 169 17.92 14.84 16.16
CA SER A 169 16.63 14.38 15.67
C SER A 169 16.44 12.88 15.93
N ALA A 170 16.70 12.42 17.15
CA ALA A 170 16.82 10.98 17.45
C ALA A 170 15.59 10.38 18.16
N ASN A 171 14.55 11.17 18.46
CA ASN A 171 13.42 10.73 19.26
C ASN A 171 12.06 11.04 18.61
N PRO A 172 11.34 10.04 18.09
CA PRO A 172 10.03 10.25 17.50
C PRO A 172 8.88 10.26 18.50
N ILE A 173 9.12 9.99 19.79
CA ILE A 173 8.09 10.03 20.82
C ILE A 173 7.79 11.49 21.19
N SER A 174 6.66 12.01 20.70
CA SER A 174 6.19 13.37 20.99
C SER A 174 5.43 13.47 22.31
N GLN A 175 4.86 12.36 22.80
CA GLN A 175 4.25 12.27 24.12
C GLN A 175 4.52 10.89 24.73
N PRO A 176 5.27 10.81 25.86
CA PRO A 176 5.43 9.56 26.60
C PRO A 176 4.09 8.99 27.07
N LEU A 177 4.06 7.70 27.42
CA LEU A 177 2.86 7.06 27.94
C LEU A 177 2.32 7.77 29.19
N ASP A 178 1.11 8.29 29.07
CA ASP A 178 0.29 8.71 30.20
C ASP A 178 -0.57 7.53 30.66
N LYS A 179 -0.29 7.00 31.86
CA LYS A 179 -1.03 5.87 32.44
C LYS A 179 -2.46 6.22 32.83
N ALA A 180 -2.79 7.50 33.07
CA ALA A 180 -4.14 7.90 33.44
C ALA A 180 -5.08 7.84 32.22
N THR A 181 -4.60 8.29 31.06
CA THR A 181 -5.35 8.22 29.80
C THR A 181 -5.10 6.92 29.02
N GLY A 182 -4.00 6.22 29.29
CA GLY A 182 -3.58 5.03 28.57
C GLY A 182 -2.98 5.33 27.19
N THR A 183 -2.55 6.57 26.95
CA THR A 183 -2.14 7.03 25.62
C THR A 183 -0.67 7.44 25.55
N PHE A 184 -0.05 7.19 24.41
CA PHE A 184 1.23 7.80 24.03
C PHE A 184 1.15 8.29 22.59
N LYS A 185 2.08 9.17 22.21
CA LYS A 185 2.15 9.71 20.84
C LYS A 185 3.54 9.60 20.26
N TYR A 186 3.60 9.38 18.96
CA TYR A 186 4.83 9.35 18.20
C TYR A 186 4.61 9.84 16.76
N THR A 187 5.68 10.31 16.12
CA THR A 187 5.66 10.68 14.70
C THR A 187 6.03 9.49 13.82
N ARG A 188 5.45 9.44 12.63
CA ARG A 188 5.85 8.50 11.58
C ARG A 188 5.63 9.07 10.20
N ARG A 189 6.31 8.49 9.20
CA ARG A 189 6.00 8.69 7.79
C ARG A 189 4.51 8.47 7.59
N ALA A 190 3.81 9.47 7.06
CA ALA A 190 2.42 9.32 6.69
C ALA A 190 2.33 8.15 5.70
N THR A 191 1.44 7.21 5.98
CA THR A 191 1.31 5.99 5.19
C THR A 191 0.11 6.13 4.25
N PRO A 192 0.25 6.74 3.06
CA PRO A 192 -0.39 6.08 1.94
C PRO A 192 0.30 4.72 1.80
N GLU A 193 -0.47 3.70 1.43
CA GLU A 193 -0.01 2.32 1.19
C GLU A 193 1.19 2.21 0.21
N SER A 194 1.59 3.34 -0.39
CA SER A 194 2.73 3.56 -1.27
C SER A 194 4.10 3.72 -0.59
N SER A 195 4.19 3.96 0.72
CA SER A 195 5.50 4.10 1.41
C SER A 195 6.27 2.78 1.54
N GLY A 196 5.58 1.64 1.47
CA GLY A 196 6.19 0.33 1.72
C GLY A 196 6.69 0.17 3.16
N VAL A 197 6.20 0.95 4.12
CA VAL A 197 6.52 0.84 5.55
C VAL A 197 5.29 0.36 6.33
N SER A 198 5.46 -0.65 7.18
CA SER A 198 4.47 -1.09 8.17
C SER A 198 4.94 -0.82 9.59
N TYR A 199 3.98 -0.59 10.51
CA TYR A 199 4.26 -0.37 11.93
C TYR A 199 3.60 -1.44 12.79
N SER A 200 4.37 -2.05 13.68
CA SER A 200 3.87 -2.96 14.72
C SER A 200 4.23 -2.44 16.11
N TYR A 201 3.52 -2.94 17.10
CA TYR A 201 3.72 -2.56 18.50
C TYR A 201 4.09 -3.78 19.29
N GLU A 202 4.94 -3.60 20.30
CA GLU A 202 5.31 -4.64 21.24
C GLU A 202 5.37 -4.05 22.65
N SER A 203 5.25 -4.91 23.66
CA SER A 203 5.35 -4.51 25.06
C SER A 203 6.32 -5.40 25.86
N SER A 204 6.78 -4.90 26.99
CA SER A 204 7.58 -5.64 27.97
C SER A 204 7.37 -5.06 29.36
N THR A 205 7.57 -5.86 30.39
CA THR A 205 7.58 -5.42 31.80
C THR A 205 9.00 -5.36 32.39
N THR A 206 10.02 -5.75 31.62
CA THR A 206 11.40 -5.99 32.12
C THR A 206 12.50 -5.30 31.31
N LEU A 207 12.18 -4.60 30.22
CA LEU A 207 13.15 -4.04 29.23
C LEU A 207 14.09 -5.07 28.59
N SER A 208 13.84 -6.37 28.78
CA SER A 208 14.75 -7.43 28.36
C SER A 208 13.96 -8.69 27.96
N GLY A 209 14.63 -9.60 27.25
CA GLY A 209 14.00 -10.82 26.75
C GLY A 209 13.09 -10.57 25.56
N THR A 210 12.12 -11.46 25.35
CA THR A 210 11.16 -11.37 24.26
C THR A 210 10.13 -10.29 24.53
N TRP A 211 9.81 -9.47 23.52
CA TRP A 211 8.76 -8.46 23.57
C TRP A 211 7.55 -8.97 22.77
N PRO A 212 6.47 -9.41 23.43
CA PRO A 212 5.28 -9.88 22.73
C PRO A 212 4.63 -8.78 21.91
N SER A 213 3.97 -9.18 20.82
CA SER A 213 3.16 -8.28 20.01
C SER A 213 2.06 -7.64 20.85
N LEU A 214 1.90 -6.33 20.69
CA LEU A 214 0.87 -5.51 21.28
C LEU A 214 -0.12 -5.11 20.17
N VAL A 215 -1.41 -5.32 20.42
CA VAL A 215 -2.46 -4.74 19.59
C VAL A 215 -3.05 -3.55 20.35
N PRO A 216 -2.82 -2.30 19.89
CA PRO A 216 -3.44 -1.14 20.50
C PRO A 216 -4.97 -1.22 20.43
N THR A 217 -5.65 -0.67 21.44
CA THR A 217 -7.12 -0.51 21.42
C THR A 217 -7.55 0.45 20.32
N SER A 218 -6.76 1.49 20.06
CA SER A 218 -6.94 2.41 18.95
C SER A 218 -5.63 3.05 18.52
N GLN A 219 -5.59 3.47 17.26
CA GLN A 219 -4.52 4.27 16.67
C GLN A 219 -5.18 5.37 15.86
N VAL A 220 -4.96 6.62 16.23
CA VAL A 220 -5.60 7.78 15.57
C VAL A 220 -4.51 8.67 14.99
N SER A 221 -4.56 8.87 13.68
CA SER A 221 -3.66 9.80 12.98
C SER A 221 -4.21 11.23 13.01
N ASN A 222 -3.31 12.22 13.06
CA ASN A 222 -3.63 13.61 12.79
C ASN A 222 -3.72 13.93 11.27
N ASN A 223 -3.49 12.96 10.39
CA ASN A 223 -3.50 13.05 8.93
C ASN A 223 -2.52 14.09 8.36
N ALA A 224 -1.48 14.47 9.11
CA ALA A 224 -0.46 15.38 8.60
C ALA A 224 0.39 14.71 7.53
N THR A 225 0.87 15.50 6.56
CA THR A 225 1.76 15.04 5.51
C THR A 225 3.00 15.92 5.45
N PRO A 226 4.19 15.36 5.16
CA PRO A 226 4.39 13.96 4.80
C PRO A 226 4.74 13.09 6.05
N VAL A 227 4.79 13.69 7.24
CA VAL A 227 4.93 13.02 8.55
C VAL A 227 3.66 13.26 9.37
N GLU A 228 3.11 12.20 9.94
CA GLU A 228 1.92 12.23 10.79
C GLU A 228 2.27 11.95 12.26
N GLU A 229 1.46 12.48 13.18
CA GLU A 229 1.49 12.10 14.59
C GLU A 229 0.39 11.08 14.87
N ILE A 230 0.75 9.98 15.50
CA ILE A 230 -0.18 8.91 15.89
C ILE A 230 -0.40 8.97 17.39
N THR A 231 -1.67 9.07 17.78
CA THR A 231 -2.11 8.80 19.15
C THR A 231 -2.46 7.32 19.28
N VAL A 232 -1.75 6.62 20.17
CA VAL A 232 -1.95 5.19 20.41
C VAL A 232 -2.60 4.99 21.78
N THR A 233 -3.67 4.21 21.83
CA THR A 233 -4.30 3.81 23.09
C THR A 233 -3.90 2.38 23.45
N VAL A 234 -3.28 2.21 24.60
CA VAL A 234 -2.79 0.93 25.12
C VAL A 234 -3.96 0.17 25.79
N PRO A 235 -4.05 -1.16 25.65
CA PRO A 235 -5.01 -1.98 26.38
C PRO A 235 -4.93 -1.76 27.89
N ALA A 236 -6.08 -1.55 28.53
CA ALA A 236 -6.16 -1.23 29.97
C ALA A 236 -5.49 -2.30 30.86
N ALA A 237 -5.50 -3.57 30.44
CA ALA A 237 -4.86 -4.67 31.16
C ALA A 237 -3.35 -4.44 31.38
N LEU A 238 -2.66 -3.81 30.43
CA LEU A 238 -1.22 -3.53 30.53
C LEU A 238 -0.91 -2.33 31.43
N LEU A 239 -1.87 -1.42 31.63
CA LEU A 239 -1.67 -0.23 32.45
C LEU A 239 -1.59 -0.56 33.94
N ALA A 240 -2.14 -1.71 34.35
CA ALA A 240 -2.06 -2.24 35.71
C ALA A 240 -0.63 -2.72 36.07
N GLU A 241 0.23 -2.97 35.09
CA GLU A 241 1.60 -3.41 35.33
C GLU A 241 2.41 -2.33 36.05
N PRO A 242 3.16 -2.67 37.13
CA PRO A 242 3.97 -1.70 37.85
C PRO A 242 5.07 -1.09 36.96
N LYS A 243 5.56 -1.87 35.99
CA LYS A 243 6.47 -1.43 34.94
C LYS A 243 5.92 -1.85 33.59
N LEU A 244 5.85 -0.90 32.66
CA LEU A 244 5.44 -1.14 31.29
C LEU A 244 6.37 -0.38 30.35
N PHE A 245 6.90 -1.10 29.37
CA PHE A 245 7.73 -0.60 28.31
C PHE A 245 7.05 -0.92 26.99
N LEU A 246 7.08 0.04 26.08
CA LEU A 246 6.42 -0.03 24.79
C LEU A 246 7.46 0.20 23.70
N ARG A 247 7.31 -0.52 22.60
CA ARG A 247 8.15 -0.36 21.41
C ARG A 247 7.26 -0.27 20.19
N VAL A 248 7.52 0.69 19.32
CA VAL A 248 6.97 0.75 17.96
C VAL A 248 8.07 0.29 17.01
N LYS A 249 7.75 -0.59 16.07
CA LYS A 249 8.69 -1.09 15.06
C LYS A 249 8.20 -0.74 13.68
N ALA A 250 9.04 -0.07 12.91
CA ALA A 250 8.87 0.07 11.47
C ALA A 250 9.51 -1.14 10.76
N SER A 251 8.81 -1.70 9.78
CA SER A 251 9.32 -2.75 8.89
C SER A 251 9.11 -2.34 7.45
N GLN A 252 10.05 -2.69 6.58
CA GLN A 252 9.89 -2.52 5.14
C GLN A 252 9.05 -3.68 4.62
N ASN A 253 7.96 -3.38 3.93
CA ASN A 253 7.16 -4.37 3.22
C ASN A 253 7.96 -4.75 1.96
N GLN A 254 8.36 -6.02 1.86
CA GLN A 254 8.99 -6.58 0.66
C GLN A 254 7.96 -6.80 -0.45
#